data_AF-X1GYI2-F1
#
_entry.id   AF-X1GYI2-F1
#
_cell.length_a   1.000
_cell.length_b   1.000
_cell.length_c   1.000
_cell.angle_alpha   90.00
_cell.angle_beta   90.00
_cell.angle_gamma   90.00
#
_symmetry.space_group_name_H-M   'P 1'
#
loop_
_entity.id
_entity.type
_entity.pdbx_description
1 polymer ?
#
loop_
_entity_poly.entity_id
_entity_poly.type
_entity_poly.pdbx_seq_one_letter_code
_entity_poly.pdbx_strand_id
1 'polypeptide(L)'
;KVAKNKVFKRKDNKEDKTGIDLGIESFIITDKGEKIKTPTFLRLLERRLKTSQRSLSRKKKFSANYCKQRKKIAVIHEKIANQRLNFLHQLSFKITDENQTIYLEDLNVKGMIKNRHLSKSIADSSWGELTRQLKYKSKWRDKELIQIDRFEASSKICNVCGWKNEDLKLHQRKWLCLECKTIHDRDINAAKNILKLGQDMSKVKPVEKPTAVFSFKKRQVDSVKQEPFPNIGMHGNLLP
;
A
#
# COMPACT_ATOMS: atom_id res chain seq x y z
N LYS A 1 -26.07 -0.73 33.73
CA LYS A 1 -24.63 -0.73 34.09
C LYS A 1 -23.86 -0.06 32.96
N VAL A 2 -23.45 1.19 33.14
CA VAL A 2 -22.68 1.94 32.13
C VAL A 2 -21.32 1.26 31.98
N ALA A 3 -20.98 0.82 30.78
CA ALA A 3 -19.67 0.24 30.48
C ALA A 3 -18.61 1.30 30.80
N LYS A 4 -17.77 1.02 31.81
CA LYS A 4 -16.62 1.86 32.13
C LYS A 4 -15.76 1.94 30.86
N ASN A 5 -15.71 3.13 30.24
CA ASN A 5 -14.79 3.42 29.16
C ASN A 5 -13.38 3.12 29.68
N LYS A 6 -12.82 1.99 29.26
CA LYS A 6 -11.43 1.65 29.50
C LYS A 6 -10.64 2.62 28.65
N VAL A 7 -10.18 3.72 29.24
CA VAL A 7 -9.25 4.63 28.60
C VAL A 7 -8.04 3.77 28.21
N PHE A 8 -7.88 3.51 26.91
CA PHE A 8 -6.69 2.86 26.39
C PHE A 8 -5.53 3.80 26.74
N LYS A 9 -4.78 3.46 27.79
CA LYS A 9 -3.52 4.14 28.10
C LYS A 9 -2.62 3.94 26.89
N ARG A 10 -2.28 5.05 26.23
CA ARG A 10 -1.36 5.05 25.09
C ARG A 10 0.00 4.51 25.55
N LYS A 11 0.56 3.58 24.80
CA LYS A 11 1.97 3.19 24.95
C LYS A 11 2.80 4.24 24.22
N ASP A 12 2.99 5.40 24.85
CA ASP A 12 3.89 6.42 24.33
C ASP A 12 5.34 6.09 24.70
N ASN A 13 5.85 4.97 24.17
CA ASN A 13 7.29 4.73 24.15
C ASN A 13 7.89 5.67 23.11
N LYS A 14 8.58 6.73 23.57
CA LYS A 14 9.14 7.80 22.71
C LYS A 14 10.22 7.35 21.72
N GLU A 15 10.63 6.09 21.75
CA GLU A 15 11.75 5.58 20.94
C GLU A 15 11.43 4.35 20.08
N ASP A 16 10.20 3.82 20.14
CA ASP A 16 9.88 2.61 19.38
C ASP A 16 9.90 2.89 17.87
N LYS A 17 10.82 2.24 17.16
CA LYS A 17 10.96 2.30 15.70
C LYS A 17 10.77 0.91 15.12
N THR A 18 10.24 0.84 13.90
CA THR A 18 10.13 -0.45 13.19
C THR A 18 10.39 -0.33 11.70
N GLY A 19 11.11 -1.31 11.17
CA GLY A 19 11.23 -1.56 9.74
C GLY A 19 10.22 -2.61 9.32
N ILE A 20 9.49 -2.34 8.24
CA ILE A 20 8.43 -3.20 7.73
C ILE A 20 8.75 -3.60 6.29
N ASP A 21 8.87 -4.91 6.07
CA ASP A 21 8.93 -5.56 4.76
C ASP A 21 7.51 -6.00 4.32
N LEU A 22 7.14 -5.74 3.07
CA LEU A 22 5.80 -5.99 2.54
C LEU A 22 5.82 -7.18 1.57
N GLY A 23 5.21 -8.30 1.98
CA GLY A 23 5.26 -9.56 1.24
C GLY A 23 3.90 -10.07 0.74
N ILE A 24 3.94 -10.97 -0.25
CA ILE A 24 2.74 -11.69 -0.74
C ILE A 24 2.38 -12.83 0.22
N GLU A 25 3.38 -13.54 0.73
CA GLU A 25 3.20 -14.70 1.63
C GLU A 25 2.81 -14.24 3.04
N SER A 26 3.61 -13.32 3.60
CA SER A 26 3.26 -12.56 4.80
C SER A 26 3.06 -11.11 4.39
N PHE A 27 1.92 -10.54 4.76
CA PHE A 27 1.53 -9.18 4.40
C PHE A 27 2.51 -8.14 4.91
N ILE A 28 2.97 -8.33 6.14
CA ILE A 28 3.95 -7.51 6.84
C ILE A 28 4.90 -8.44 7.59
N ILE A 29 6.19 -8.16 7.50
CA ILE A 29 7.22 -8.69 8.39
C ILE A 29 7.92 -7.51 9.06
N THR A 30 8.08 -7.56 10.38
CA THR A 30 8.79 -6.54 11.15
C THR A 30 10.23 -6.95 11.44
N ASP A 31 11.08 -5.96 11.72
CA ASP A 31 12.47 -6.16 12.18
C ASP A 31 12.55 -6.97 13.49
N LYS A 32 11.48 -6.90 14.30
CA LYS A 32 11.28 -7.66 15.55
C LYS A 32 10.85 -9.12 15.32
N GLY A 33 10.61 -9.52 14.07
CA GLY A 33 10.26 -10.88 13.68
C GLY A 33 8.76 -11.20 13.67
N GLU A 34 7.90 -10.20 13.88
CA GLU A 34 6.44 -10.39 13.74
C GLU A 34 6.09 -10.59 12.26
N LYS A 35 5.33 -11.64 11.95
CA LYS A 35 4.83 -11.94 10.60
C LYS A 35 3.31 -11.96 10.59
N ILE A 36 2.71 -11.04 9.86
CA ILE A 36 1.26 -10.95 9.69
C ILE A 36 0.91 -11.58 8.35
N LYS A 37 0.06 -12.62 8.35
CA LYS A 37 -0.32 -13.33 7.13
C LYS A 37 -1.19 -12.46 6.22
N THR A 38 -1.02 -12.62 4.91
CA THR A 38 -1.89 -11.99 3.92
C THR A 38 -3.32 -12.55 4.07
N PRO A 39 -4.32 -11.69 4.28
CA PRO A 39 -5.69 -12.14 4.38
C PRO A 39 -6.19 -12.65 3.03
N THR A 40 -6.97 -13.73 3.05
CA THR A 40 -7.45 -14.41 1.83
C THR A 40 -8.92 -14.09 1.52
N PHE A 41 -9.35 -12.84 1.75
CA PHE A 41 -10.75 -12.42 1.63
C PHE A 41 -11.35 -12.71 0.25
N LEU A 42 -10.61 -12.41 -0.83
CA LEU A 42 -11.06 -12.72 -2.17
C LEU A 42 -11.21 -14.23 -2.38
N ARG A 43 -10.24 -15.03 -1.93
CA ARG A 43 -10.26 -16.49 -2.13
C ARG A 43 -11.47 -17.13 -1.44
N LEU A 44 -11.84 -16.64 -0.25
CA LEU A 44 -13.01 -17.14 0.50
C LEU A 44 -14.33 -16.89 -0.25
N LEU A 45 -14.46 -15.74 -0.93
CA LEU A 45 -15.69 -15.36 -1.63
C LEU A 45 -15.64 -15.63 -3.14
N GLU A 46 -14.52 -16.10 -3.67
CA GLU A 46 -14.28 -16.27 -5.10
C GLU A 46 -15.27 -17.25 -5.75
N ARG A 47 -15.52 -18.40 -5.12
CA ARG A 47 -16.47 -19.39 -5.66
C ARG A 47 -17.86 -18.78 -5.81
N ARG A 48 -18.32 -18.07 -4.78
CA ARG A 48 -19.62 -17.39 -4.77
C ARG A 48 -19.68 -16.28 -5.82
N LEU A 49 -18.61 -15.51 -5.98
CA LEU A 49 -18.50 -14.46 -6.99
C LEU A 49 -18.56 -15.04 -8.40
N LYS A 50 -17.78 -16.08 -8.69
CA LYS A 50 -17.78 -16.77 -10.00
C LYS A 50 -19.14 -17.33 -10.36
N THR A 51 -19.81 -18.02 -9.44
CA THR A 51 -21.17 -18.54 -9.67
C THR A 51 -22.16 -17.42 -9.95
N SER A 52 -22.07 -16.31 -9.19
CA SER A 52 -22.95 -15.15 -9.38
C SER A 52 -22.71 -14.46 -10.72
N GLN A 53 -21.46 -14.34 -11.16
CA GLN A 53 -21.09 -13.79 -12.47
C GLN A 53 -21.57 -14.67 -13.62
N ARG A 54 -21.40 -16.00 -13.53
CA ARG A 54 -21.94 -16.96 -14.51
C ARG A 54 -23.46 -16.92 -14.60
N SER A 55 -24.15 -16.70 -13.47
CA SER A 55 -25.60 -16.51 -13.47
C SER A 55 -26.00 -15.20 -14.17
N LEU A 56 -25.23 -14.12 -13.97
CA LEU A 56 -25.49 -12.84 -14.64
C LEU A 56 -25.33 -12.95 -16.16
N SER A 57 -24.28 -13.61 -16.63
CA SER A 57 -23.99 -13.71 -18.07
C SER A 57 -25.07 -14.45 -18.87
N ARG A 58 -25.84 -15.32 -18.22
CA ARG A 58 -26.98 -16.05 -18.83
C ARG A 58 -28.29 -15.25 -18.82
N LYS A 59 -28.35 -14.08 -18.18
CA LYS A 59 -29.58 -13.28 -18.05
C LYS A 59 -29.66 -12.22 -19.15
N LYS A 60 -30.87 -12.00 -19.70
CA LYS A 60 -31.13 -10.91 -20.66
C LYS A 60 -30.74 -9.56 -20.05
N LYS A 61 -29.81 -8.86 -20.69
CA LYS A 61 -29.32 -7.54 -20.26
C LYS A 61 -30.51 -6.60 -20.02
N PHE A 62 -30.43 -5.78 -18.98
CA PHE A 62 -31.46 -4.82 -18.54
C PHE A 62 -32.81 -5.40 -18.07
N SER A 63 -33.03 -6.71 -18.12
CA SER A 63 -34.20 -7.32 -17.48
C SER A 63 -34.21 -7.12 -15.96
N ALA A 64 -35.38 -7.17 -15.32
CA ALA A 64 -35.50 -7.12 -13.86
C ALA A 64 -34.61 -8.17 -13.17
N ASN A 65 -34.53 -9.38 -13.74
CA ASN A 65 -33.69 -10.47 -13.23
C ASN A 65 -32.18 -10.18 -13.38
N TYR A 66 -31.76 -9.54 -14.47
CA TYR A 66 -30.39 -9.08 -14.66
C TYR A 66 -30.02 -8.02 -13.62
N CYS A 67 -30.87 -7.01 -13.42
CA CYS A 67 -30.64 -5.96 -12.43
C CYS A 67 -30.56 -6.51 -11.00
N LYS A 68 -31.43 -7.47 -10.63
CA LYS A 68 -31.37 -8.19 -9.35
C LYS A 68 -30.04 -8.93 -9.17
N GLN A 69 -29.57 -9.63 -10.21
CA GLN A 69 -28.31 -10.38 -10.14
C GLN A 69 -27.08 -9.47 -10.09
N ARG A 70 -27.09 -8.34 -10.80
CA ARG A 70 -26.04 -7.32 -10.74
C ARG A 70 -25.88 -6.76 -9.32
N LYS A 71 -26.99 -6.47 -8.64
CA LYS A 71 -26.99 -6.05 -7.22
C LYS A 71 -26.37 -7.11 -6.31
N LYS A 72 -26.68 -8.40 -6.51
CA LYS A 72 -26.06 -9.50 -5.73
C LYS A 72 -24.54 -9.54 -5.89
N ILE A 73 -24.03 -9.32 -7.10
CA ILE A 73 -22.58 -9.25 -7.36
C ILE A 73 -21.97 -8.02 -6.68
N ALA A 74 -22.64 -6.86 -6.74
CA ALA A 74 -22.18 -5.65 -6.08
C ALA A 74 -22.03 -5.85 -4.56
N VAL A 75 -23.00 -6.49 -3.90
CA VAL A 75 -22.94 -6.80 -2.46
C VAL A 75 -21.75 -7.72 -2.12
N ILE A 76 -21.39 -8.66 -2.99
CA ILE A 76 -20.21 -9.52 -2.77
C ILE A 76 -18.92 -8.69 -2.88
N HIS A 77 -18.81 -7.83 -3.90
CA HIS A 77 -17.67 -6.93 -4.05
C HIS A 77 -17.52 -5.97 -2.88
N GLU A 78 -18.63 -5.37 -2.44
CA GLU A 78 -18.68 -4.49 -1.27
C GLU A 78 -18.20 -5.23 -0.01
N LYS A 79 -18.67 -6.46 0.21
CA LYS A 79 -18.21 -7.28 1.34
C LYS A 79 -16.70 -7.51 1.32
N ILE A 80 -16.13 -7.86 0.15
CA ILE A 80 -14.67 -8.06 0.00
C ILE A 80 -13.93 -6.74 0.28
N ALA A 81 -14.41 -5.63 -0.28
CA ALA A 81 -13.81 -4.31 -0.09
C ALA A 81 -13.83 -3.89 1.38
N ASN A 82 -14.96 -4.06 2.07
CA ASN A 82 -15.12 -3.71 3.48
C ASN A 82 -14.25 -4.59 4.39
N GLN A 83 -14.13 -5.89 4.10
CA GLN A 83 -13.23 -6.78 4.86
C GLN A 83 -11.77 -6.36 4.72
N ARG A 84 -11.33 -6.06 3.49
CA ARG A 84 -9.98 -5.53 3.22
C ARG A 84 -9.76 -4.22 3.96
N LEU A 85 -10.67 -3.27 3.81
CA LEU A 85 -10.56 -1.95 4.42
C LEU A 85 -10.49 -2.04 5.95
N ASN A 86 -11.33 -2.87 6.56
CA ASN A 86 -11.31 -3.10 8.01
C ASN A 86 -9.97 -3.69 8.47
N PHE A 87 -9.46 -4.71 7.79
CA PHE A 87 -8.15 -5.29 8.09
C PHE A 87 -7.04 -4.23 8.01
N LEU A 88 -7.00 -3.46 6.92
CA LEU A 88 -6.00 -2.40 6.73
C LEU A 88 -6.11 -1.32 7.80
N HIS A 89 -7.33 -0.94 8.20
CA HIS A 89 -7.54 0.05 9.25
C HIS A 89 -7.07 -0.44 10.63
N GLN A 90 -7.38 -1.69 10.98
CA GLN A 90 -6.92 -2.28 12.23
C GLN A 90 -5.39 -2.38 12.25
N LEU A 91 -4.81 -2.83 11.15
CA LEU A 91 -3.37 -3.00 11.04
C LEU A 91 -2.60 -1.68 11.06
N SER A 92 -3.01 -0.72 10.24
CA SER A 92 -2.41 0.62 10.22
C SER A 92 -2.56 1.33 11.56
N PHE A 93 -3.68 1.13 12.25
CA PHE A 93 -3.86 1.62 13.61
C PHE A 93 -2.85 0.98 14.57
N LYS A 94 -2.75 -0.36 14.59
CA LYS A 94 -1.78 -1.08 15.44
C LYS A 94 -0.35 -0.56 15.22
N ILE A 95 0.10 -0.50 13.97
CA ILE A 95 1.46 -0.08 13.63
C ILE A 95 1.75 1.36 14.08
N THR A 96 0.81 2.28 13.86
CA THR A 96 0.97 3.70 14.23
C THR A 96 0.79 3.98 15.72
N ASP A 97 0.11 3.10 16.45
CA ASP A 97 -0.04 3.17 17.90
C ASP A 97 1.22 2.65 18.62
N GLU A 98 1.83 1.59 18.08
CA GLU A 98 2.97 0.91 18.69
C GLU A 98 4.34 1.54 18.38
N ASN A 99 4.45 2.40 17.36
CA ASN A 99 5.75 2.91 16.87
C ASN A 99 5.73 4.41 16.63
N GLN A 100 6.83 5.09 17.01
CA GLN A 100 7.09 6.51 16.75
C GLN A 100 7.54 6.77 15.31
N THR A 101 8.44 5.92 14.80
CA THR A 101 8.93 6.00 13.43
C THR A 101 8.74 4.66 12.73
N ILE A 102 8.12 4.72 11.55
CA ILE A 102 7.84 3.56 10.72
C ILE A 102 8.64 3.69 9.43
N TYR A 103 9.41 2.66 9.10
CA TYR A 103 10.19 2.57 7.86
C TYR A 103 9.58 1.52 6.94
N LEU A 104 9.31 1.89 5.70
CA LEU A 104 8.75 1.02 4.66
C LEU A 104 9.59 1.07 3.39
N GLU A 105 9.60 -0.01 2.64
CA GLU A 105 10.04 0.03 1.24
C GLU A 105 8.99 0.69 0.33
N ASP A 106 9.45 1.42 -0.69
CA ASP A 106 8.60 1.91 -1.77
C ASP A 106 8.35 0.80 -2.82
N LEU A 107 7.21 0.12 -2.73
CA LEU A 107 6.85 -0.91 -3.71
C LEU A 107 6.29 -0.31 -5.02
N ASN A 108 6.84 -0.75 -6.16
CA ASN A 108 6.23 -0.49 -7.48
C ASN A 108 5.00 -1.38 -7.73
N VAL A 109 3.94 -1.21 -6.95
CA VAL A 109 2.72 -2.03 -7.02
C VAL A 109 2.14 -2.06 -8.44
N LYS A 110 2.14 -0.91 -9.14
CA LYS A 110 1.65 -0.81 -10.53
C LYS A 110 2.46 -1.69 -11.48
N GLY A 111 3.79 -1.70 -11.33
CA GLY A 111 4.67 -2.59 -12.10
C GLY A 111 4.45 -4.06 -11.77
N MET A 112 4.31 -4.39 -10.48
CA MET A 112 4.16 -5.78 -10.02
C MET A 112 2.85 -6.42 -10.52
N ILE A 113 1.76 -5.66 -10.64
CA ILE A 113 0.47 -6.16 -11.17
C ILE A 113 0.58 -6.64 -12.62
N LYS A 114 1.58 -6.18 -13.39
CA LYS A 114 1.79 -6.65 -14.77
C LYS A 114 2.18 -8.13 -14.84
N ASN A 115 2.67 -8.72 -13.75
CA ASN A 115 2.94 -10.15 -13.68
C ASN A 115 1.63 -10.94 -13.58
N ARG A 116 1.25 -11.63 -14.66
CA ARG A 116 -0.03 -12.38 -14.73
C ARG A 116 -0.19 -13.46 -13.67
N HIS A 117 0.89 -14.05 -13.17
CA HIS A 117 0.84 -15.12 -12.17
C HIS A 117 0.57 -14.60 -10.75
N LEU A 118 1.05 -13.39 -10.45
CA LEU A 118 0.95 -12.79 -9.10
C LEU A 118 -0.06 -11.64 -9.02
N SER A 119 -0.52 -11.11 -10.16
CA SER A 119 -1.40 -9.95 -10.28
C SER A 119 -2.60 -10.01 -9.33
N LYS A 120 -3.26 -11.17 -9.26
CA LYS A 120 -4.42 -11.38 -8.39
C LYS A 120 -4.08 -11.31 -6.91
N SER A 121 -2.98 -11.93 -6.48
CA SER A 121 -2.53 -11.89 -5.09
C SER A 121 -2.06 -10.49 -4.70
N ILE A 122 -1.32 -9.81 -5.58
CA ILE A 122 -0.86 -8.43 -5.38
C ILE A 122 -2.05 -7.46 -5.28
N ALA A 123 -3.05 -7.63 -6.15
CA ALA A 123 -4.28 -6.83 -6.10
C ALA A 123 -5.12 -7.11 -4.84
N ASP A 124 -5.03 -8.31 -4.25
CA ASP A 124 -5.71 -8.64 -2.99
C ASP A 124 -4.97 -8.00 -1.79
N SER A 125 -3.63 -8.02 -1.79
CA SER A 125 -2.80 -7.45 -0.72
C SER A 125 -3.06 -5.96 -0.47
N SER A 126 -3.37 -5.15 -1.48
CA SER A 126 -3.76 -3.74 -1.28
C SER A 126 -2.68 -2.88 -0.57
N TRP A 127 -1.38 -3.14 -0.79
CA TRP A 127 -0.29 -2.40 -0.14
C TRP A 127 -0.34 -0.88 -0.35
N GLY A 128 -0.71 -0.43 -1.54
CA GLY A 128 -0.85 1.01 -1.80
C GLY A 128 -1.86 1.69 -0.86
N GLU A 129 -2.94 0.98 -0.52
CA GLU A 129 -3.92 1.46 0.45
C GLU A 129 -3.38 1.40 1.88
N LEU A 130 -2.65 0.35 2.26
CA LEU A 130 -1.95 0.30 3.55
C LEU A 130 -1.01 1.52 3.71
N THR A 131 -0.16 1.78 2.72
CA THR A 131 0.79 2.89 2.72
C THR A 131 0.08 4.24 2.79
N ARG A 132 -1.02 4.40 2.06
CA ARG A 132 -1.88 5.60 2.16
C ARG A 132 -2.42 5.77 3.59
N GLN A 133 -2.86 4.68 4.20
CA GLN A 133 -3.40 4.69 5.56
C GLN A 133 -2.35 5.02 6.62
N LEU A 134 -1.19 4.38 6.55
CA LEU A 134 -0.06 4.69 7.42
C LEU A 134 0.31 6.17 7.30
N LYS A 135 0.39 6.71 6.07
CA LYS A 135 0.75 8.11 5.86
C LYS A 135 -0.16 9.10 6.58
N TYR A 136 -1.49 8.97 6.42
CA TYR A 136 -2.39 9.90 7.08
C TYR A 136 -2.51 9.63 8.59
N LYS A 137 -2.47 8.36 9.03
CA LYS A 137 -2.59 8.02 10.47
C LYS A 137 -1.35 8.38 11.27
N SER A 138 -0.16 8.27 10.67
CA SER A 138 1.08 8.76 11.25
C SER A 138 1.01 10.27 11.44
N LYS A 139 0.59 11.00 10.40
CA LYS A 139 0.39 12.46 10.50
C LYS A 139 -0.61 12.86 11.59
N TRP A 140 -1.71 12.12 11.76
CA TRP A 140 -2.70 12.41 12.82
C TRP A 140 -2.19 12.14 14.23
N ARG A 141 -1.10 11.39 14.39
CA ARG A 141 -0.56 10.95 15.67
C ARG A 141 0.84 11.52 15.94
N ASP A 142 1.27 12.48 15.13
CA ASP A 142 2.62 13.05 15.18
C ASP A 142 3.73 11.97 15.12
N LYS A 143 3.50 10.94 14.29
CA LYS A 143 4.44 9.86 14.02
C LYS A 143 5.12 10.08 12.68
N GLU A 144 6.32 9.57 12.55
CA GLU A 144 7.08 9.63 11.31
C GLU A 144 6.86 8.37 10.46
N LEU A 145 6.68 8.58 9.16
CA LEU A 145 6.64 7.51 8.17
C LEU A 145 7.67 7.82 7.09
N ILE A 146 8.67 6.95 6.96
CA ILE A 146 9.78 7.12 6.03
C ILE A 146 9.75 5.97 5.03
N GLN A 147 9.77 6.31 3.75
CA GLN A 147 9.87 5.35 2.66
C GLN A 147 11.31 5.32 2.16
N ILE A 148 11.92 4.14 2.18
CA ILE A 148 13.25 3.93 1.59
C ILE A 148 13.12 3.65 0.09
N ASP A 149 14.19 3.91 -0.65
CA ASP A 149 14.24 3.63 -2.07
C ASP A 149 14.09 2.12 -2.34
N ARG A 150 13.34 1.81 -3.41
CA ARG A 150 13.06 0.47 -3.92
C ARG A 150 14.29 -0.26 -4.47
N PHE A 151 15.34 0.46 -4.84
CA PHE A 151 16.55 -0.11 -5.42
C PHE A 151 17.54 -0.61 -4.37
N GLU A 152 17.26 -0.37 -3.09
CA GLU A 152 18.08 -0.85 -1.98
C GLU A 152 18.01 -2.38 -1.86
N ALA A 153 19.18 -3.02 -1.72
CA ALA A 153 19.29 -4.47 -1.65
C ALA A 153 18.95 -5.04 -0.25
N SER A 154 17.79 -4.64 0.30
CA SER A 154 17.35 -4.95 1.66
C SER A 154 17.37 -6.45 1.98
N SER A 155 16.95 -7.30 1.05
CA SER A 155 16.85 -8.76 1.30
C SER A 155 18.15 -9.55 1.07
N LYS A 156 19.15 -8.97 0.38
CA LYS A 156 20.41 -9.65 0.00
C LYS A 156 21.59 -9.31 0.92
N ILE A 157 21.51 -8.19 1.64
CA ILE A 157 22.57 -7.72 2.54
C ILE A 157 22.43 -8.39 3.90
N CYS A 158 23.51 -8.90 4.48
CA CYS A 158 23.54 -9.38 5.86
C CYS A 158 23.36 -8.20 6.82
N ASN A 159 22.30 -8.21 7.64
CA ASN A 159 22.06 -7.14 8.61
C ASN A 159 23.12 -7.06 9.73
N VAL A 160 23.96 -8.09 9.88
CA VAL A 160 24.99 -8.20 10.94
C VAL A 160 26.32 -7.62 10.46
N CYS A 161 26.83 -8.09 9.32
CA CYS A 161 28.18 -7.72 8.84
C CYS A 161 28.19 -6.91 7.53
N GLY A 162 27.06 -6.76 6.84
CA GLY A 162 26.98 -6.01 5.58
C GLY A 162 27.33 -6.80 4.32
N TRP A 163 27.78 -8.06 4.43
CA TRP A 163 28.03 -8.92 3.27
C TRP A 163 26.80 -9.04 2.36
N LYS A 164 26.98 -8.87 1.06
CA LYS A 164 25.90 -8.98 0.07
C LYS A 164 25.91 -10.34 -0.61
N ASN A 165 24.81 -11.08 -0.48
CA ASN A 165 24.59 -12.33 -1.18
C ASN A 165 24.05 -12.08 -2.59
N GLU A 166 24.93 -11.99 -3.59
CA GLU A 166 24.53 -11.75 -4.99
C GLU A 166 23.65 -12.89 -5.55
N ASP A 167 23.92 -14.13 -5.14
CA ASP A 167 23.28 -15.36 -5.65
C ASP A 167 21.94 -15.70 -4.99
N LEU A 168 21.46 -14.88 -4.04
CA LEU A 168 20.21 -15.16 -3.33
C LEU A 168 19.01 -15.13 -4.28
N LYS A 169 18.34 -16.29 -4.41
CA LYS A 169 17.15 -16.50 -5.23
C LYS A 169 15.88 -16.18 -4.46
N LEU A 170 14.82 -15.77 -5.18
CA LEU A 170 13.55 -15.37 -4.56
C LEU A 170 12.89 -16.47 -3.69
N HIS A 171 13.05 -17.74 -4.05
CA HIS A 171 12.46 -18.87 -3.30
C HIS A 171 13.25 -19.24 -2.04
N GLN A 172 14.49 -18.76 -1.89
CA GLN A 172 15.30 -19.04 -0.70
C GLN A 172 14.83 -18.15 0.45
N ARG A 173 14.10 -18.76 1.39
CA ARG A 173 13.57 -18.07 2.59
C ARG A 173 14.56 -18.01 3.74
N LYS A 174 15.54 -18.91 3.76
CA LYS A 174 16.63 -18.90 4.73
C LYS A 174 17.96 -18.99 3.99
N TRP A 175 18.98 -18.30 4.49
CA TRP A 175 20.32 -18.33 3.92
C TRP A 175 21.38 -18.10 4.99
N LEU A 176 22.58 -18.66 4.76
CA LEU A 176 23.75 -18.51 5.63
C LEU A 176 24.61 -17.37 5.09
N CYS A 177 24.96 -16.40 5.95
CA CYS A 177 25.98 -15.42 5.62
C CYS A 177 27.36 -16.09 5.53
N LEU A 178 28.05 -15.96 4.40
CA LEU A 178 29.34 -16.61 4.21
C LEU A 178 30.48 -15.95 4.99
N GLU A 179 30.30 -14.69 5.40
CA GLU A 179 31.28 -13.92 6.17
C GLU A 179 31.12 -14.13 7.68
N CYS A 180 29.98 -13.73 8.27
CA CYS A 180 29.75 -13.83 9.72
C CYS A 180 29.04 -15.11 10.19
N LYS A 181 28.69 -16.03 9.28
CA LYS A 181 28.02 -17.31 9.56
C LYS A 181 26.64 -17.20 10.22
N THR A 182 26.04 -16.01 10.27
CA THR A 182 24.66 -15.84 10.75
C THR A 182 23.67 -16.50 9.77
N ILE A 183 22.70 -17.24 10.30
CA ILE A 183 21.58 -17.76 9.52
C ILE A 183 20.46 -16.72 9.54
N HIS A 184 20.02 -16.29 8.36
CA HIS A 184 18.97 -15.30 8.20
C HIS A 184 17.66 -15.94 7.76
N ASP A 185 16.55 -15.48 8.34
CA ASP A 185 15.26 -15.45 7.64
C ASP A 185 15.26 -14.25 6.70
N ARG A 186 15.01 -14.47 5.41
CA ARG A 186 15.15 -13.46 4.36
C ARG A 186 14.28 -12.23 4.62
N ASP A 187 13.04 -12.43 5.01
CA ASP A 187 12.06 -11.34 5.15
C ASP A 187 12.34 -10.54 6.45
N ILE A 188 12.74 -11.22 7.54
CA ILE A 188 13.14 -10.54 8.79
C ILE A 188 14.44 -9.75 8.59
N ASN A 189 15.41 -10.31 7.87
CA ASN A 189 16.65 -9.63 7.52
C ASN A 189 16.38 -8.39 6.65
N ALA A 190 15.46 -8.49 5.68
CA ALA A 190 15.02 -7.35 4.89
C ALA A 190 14.43 -6.25 5.78
N ALA A 191 13.52 -6.58 6.69
CA ALA A 191 12.92 -5.63 7.62
C ALA A 191 13.97 -4.92 8.52
N LYS A 192 14.98 -5.65 9.01
CA LYS A 192 16.10 -5.07 9.77
C LYS A 192 16.95 -4.11 8.93
N ASN A 193 17.22 -4.45 7.66
CA ASN A 193 17.94 -3.57 6.76
C ASN A 193 17.12 -2.32 6.39
N ILE A 194 15.81 -2.47 6.20
CA ILE A 194 14.90 -1.33 5.97
C ILE A 194 14.96 -0.33 7.14
N LEU A 195 14.91 -0.84 8.37
CA LEU A 195 15.07 -0.02 9.57
C LEU A 195 16.42 0.72 9.58
N LYS A 196 17.52 0.00 9.33
CA LYS A 196 18.88 0.57 9.35
C LYS A 196 19.05 1.67 8.29
N LEU A 197 18.70 1.38 7.03
CA LEU A 197 18.79 2.33 5.92
C LEU A 197 17.93 3.58 6.18
N GLY A 198 16.70 3.37 6.64
CA GLY A 198 15.81 4.48 6.95
C GLY A 198 16.34 5.37 8.08
N GLN A 199 16.93 4.79 9.12
CA GLN A 199 17.57 5.55 10.19
C GLN A 199 18.75 6.37 9.68
N ASP A 200 19.56 5.81 8.77
CA ASP A 200 20.69 6.53 8.20
C ASP A 200 20.23 7.70 7.31
N MET A 201 19.16 7.51 6.52
CA MET A 201 18.52 8.62 5.78
C MET A 201 17.98 9.71 6.71
N SER A 202 17.46 9.35 7.88
CA SER A 202 16.90 10.29 8.86
C SER A 202 17.96 11.19 9.52
N LYS A 203 19.21 10.70 9.61
CA LYS A 203 20.34 11.46 10.18
C LYS A 203 20.89 12.50 9.19
N VAL A 204 20.69 12.28 7.90
CA VAL A 204 21.06 13.24 6.86
C VAL A 204 19.95 14.30 6.80
N LYS A 205 20.15 15.42 7.50
CA LYS A 205 19.31 16.61 7.28
C LYS A 205 19.32 16.92 5.78
N PRO A 206 18.17 17.18 5.14
CA PRO A 206 18.19 17.63 3.75
C PRO A 206 19.01 18.92 3.71
N VAL A 207 20.07 18.94 2.90
CA VAL A 207 20.59 20.21 2.39
C VAL A 207 19.41 20.85 1.68
N GLU A 208 18.94 21.99 2.19
CA GLU A 208 17.95 22.81 1.49
C GLU A 208 18.52 23.06 0.08
N LYS A 209 17.96 22.36 -0.91
CA LYS A 209 18.27 22.70 -2.30
C LYS A 209 17.76 24.12 -2.48
N PRO A 210 18.59 25.09 -2.89
CA PRO A 210 18.10 26.43 -3.17
C PRO A 210 16.97 26.28 -4.18
N THR A 211 15.77 26.68 -3.76
CA THR A 211 14.61 26.77 -4.63
C THR A 211 15.03 27.65 -5.80
N ALA A 212 15.20 27.04 -6.98
CA ALA A 212 15.30 27.79 -8.20
C ALA A 212 13.98 28.55 -8.35
N VAL A 213 14.01 29.83 -8.01
CA VAL A 213 12.93 30.77 -8.28
C VAL A 213 12.85 30.86 -9.80
N PHE A 214 11.96 30.09 -10.41
CA PHE A 214 11.60 30.29 -11.80
C PHE A 214 10.90 31.65 -11.88
N SER A 215 11.68 32.67 -12.26
CA SER A 215 11.18 33.97 -12.68
C SER A 215 10.28 33.74 -13.89
N PHE A 216 8.97 33.81 -13.67
CA PHE A 216 8.00 33.87 -14.75
C PHE A 216 8.19 35.20 -15.48
N LYS A 217 8.91 35.19 -16.61
CA LYS A 217 8.84 36.28 -17.58
C LYS A 217 7.37 36.39 -18.03
N LYS A 218 6.71 37.50 -17.68
CA LYS A 218 5.41 37.88 -18.23
C LYS A 218 5.50 37.85 -19.76
N ARG A 219 4.81 36.90 -20.39
CA ARG A 219 4.50 37.00 -21.82
C ARG A 219 3.38 38.04 -21.96
N GLN A 220 3.66 39.07 -22.73
CA GLN A 220 2.67 40.03 -23.20
C GLN A 220 1.69 39.25 -24.09
N VAL A 221 0.40 39.31 -23.76
CA VAL A 221 -0.66 38.67 -24.54
C VAL A 221 -1.22 39.75 -25.44
N ASP A 222 -0.93 39.67 -26.74
CA ASP A 222 -1.53 40.57 -27.72
C ASP A 222 -3.03 40.24 -27.85
N SER A 223 -3.84 41.29 -27.80
CA SER A 223 -5.30 41.24 -27.83
C SER A 223 -5.82 40.69 -29.17
N VAL A 224 -6.36 39.47 -29.15
CA VAL A 224 -7.13 38.91 -30.27
C VAL A 224 -8.56 39.45 -30.18
N LYS A 225 -9.00 40.18 -31.21
CA LYS A 225 -10.37 40.66 -31.36
C LYS A 225 -11.33 39.47 -31.41
N GLN A 226 -12.34 39.46 -30.54
CA GLN A 226 -13.43 38.49 -30.55
C GLN A 226 -14.46 38.93 -31.60
N GLU A 227 -14.78 38.06 -32.55
CA GLU A 227 -15.99 38.20 -33.36
C GLU A 227 -17.20 37.60 -32.62
N PRO A 228 -18.39 38.20 -32.74
CA PRO A 228 -19.59 37.77 -32.01
C PRO A 228 -20.15 36.44 -32.55
N PHE A 229 -20.53 35.56 -31.64
CA PHE A 229 -21.14 34.26 -31.94
C PHE A 229 -22.59 34.41 -32.48
N PRO A 230 -22.99 33.62 -33.48
CA PRO A 230 -24.37 33.57 -33.93
C PRO A 230 -25.25 32.80 -32.95
N ASN A 231 -26.42 33.37 -32.68
CA ASN A 231 -27.44 32.90 -31.74
C ASN A 231 -28.17 31.68 -32.31
N ILE A 232 -28.10 30.51 -31.65
CA ILE A 232 -28.88 29.33 -32.03
C ILE A 232 -29.58 28.77 -30.79
N GLY A 233 -30.91 28.81 -30.85
CA GLY A 233 -31.84 28.48 -29.79
C GLY A 233 -31.89 27.01 -29.40
N MET A 234 -32.42 26.80 -28.19
CA MET A 234 -32.64 25.51 -27.56
C MET A 234 -33.69 24.68 -28.31
N HIS A 235 -33.36 23.44 -28.66
CA HIS A 235 -34.31 22.33 -28.66
C HIS A 235 -33.57 21.03 -28.30
N GLY A 236 -34.13 20.28 -27.36
CA GLY A 236 -33.57 19.03 -26.88
C GLY A 236 -33.79 17.85 -27.83
N ASN A 237 -32.96 16.81 -27.65
CA ASN A 237 -33.41 15.42 -27.68
C ASN A 237 -32.30 14.46 -27.21
N LEU A 238 -32.72 13.58 -26.30
CA LEU A 238 -32.44 12.14 -26.15
C LEU A 238 -31.47 11.41 -27.11
N LEU A 239 -30.79 10.41 -26.52
CA LEU A 239 -30.19 9.16 -27.04
C LEU A 239 -28.66 9.12 -27.20
N PRO A 240 -28.02 7.91 -27.26
CA PRO A 240 -28.56 6.54 -27.20
C PRO A 240 -28.06 5.65 -26.02
#